data_AF-A0A9E1SQQ7-F1
#
_entry.id   AF-A0A9E1SQQ7-F1
#
_cell.length_a   1.000
_cell.length_b   1.000
_cell.length_c   1.000
_cell.angle_alpha   90.00
_cell.angle_beta   90.00
_cell.angle_gamma   90.00
#
_symmetry.space_group_name_H-M   'P 1'
#
loop_
_entity.id
_entity.type
_entity.pdbx_description
1 polymer ?
#
loop_
_entity_poly.entity_id
_entity_poly.type
_entity_poly.pdbx_seq_one_letter_code
_entity_poly.pdbx_strand_id
1 'polypeptide(L)'
;MADIIGISSSDNGDGESPPVVYRVDGQDRIQFVNEGWRVFAAENDDQHSAEDYIGKNIWAFMDAADGAVVLHRHLAQEVRATGRAVFLRFPCDSIEIERDLEMSILDAGNDDLVYCTRQLDVRARVSVEAPAPKPFNLCRSCGKLETPAGWFSVFDLITRALITMDRAPMTIAETTYPGCSAASRVGE
;
A
#
# COMPACT_ATOMS: atom_id res chain seq x y z
N MET A 1 25.05 9.56 -5.63
CA MET A 1 23.68 9.43 -6.17
C MET A 1 22.69 9.51 -5.02
N ALA A 2 22.64 10.67 -4.38
CA ALA A 2 21.63 11.07 -3.41
C ALA A 2 20.93 12.27 -4.06
N ASP A 3 19.60 12.27 -4.07
CA ASP A 3 18.65 13.30 -4.58
C ASP A 3 17.53 12.71 -5.47
N ILE A 4 16.91 11.60 -5.05
CA ILE A 4 15.63 11.15 -5.63
C ILE A 4 14.43 11.61 -4.80
N ILE A 5 14.65 12.05 -3.56
CA ILE A 5 13.57 12.55 -2.73
C ILE A 5 13.88 14.01 -2.42
N GLY A 6 13.19 14.92 -3.09
CA GLY A 6 13.13 16.34 -2.75
C GLY A 6 12.42 16.56 -1.40
N ILE A 7 12.86 15.86 -0.35
CA ILE A 7 12.53 16.21 1.02
C ILE A 7 13.44 17.39 1.34
N SER A 8 12.98 18.58 0.95
CA SER A 8 13.43 19.81 1.59
C SER A 8 13.18 19.61 3.07
N SER A 9 14.25 19.49 3.85
CA SER A 9 14.24 19.62 5.30
C SER A 9 13.80 21.04 5.64
N SER A 10 12.50 21.27 5.53
CA SER A 10 11.85 22.44 6.09
C SER A 10 11.66 22.13 7.57
N ASP A 11 12.55 22.69 8.36
CA ASP A 11 12.55 22.73 9.81
C ASP A 11 11.22 23.40 10.27
N ASN A 12 10.18 22.61 10.51
CA ASN A 12 8.92 23.05 11.09
C ASN A 12 8.78 22.41 12.46
N GLY A 13 8.97 23.22 13.50
CA GLY A 13 8.89 22.85 14.91
C GLY A 13 7.48 22.58 15.41
N ASP A 14 6.77 21.64 14.78
CA ASP A 14 5.38 21.30 15.10
C ASP A 14 5.17 19.79 15.36
N GLY A 15 6.03 19.12 16.13
CA GLY A 15 5.75 17.76 16.65
C GLY A 15 5.32 16.68 15.62
N GLU A 16 5.60 16.88 14.34
CA GLU A 16 5.17 16.00 13.25
C GLU A 16 6.14 14.82 13.15
N SER A 17 5.62 13.60 13.22
CA SER A 17 6.45 12.40 13.11
C SER A 17 7.15 12.36 11.73
N PRO A 18 8.45 12.02 11.68
CA PRO A 18 9.17 11.95 10.40
C PRO A 18 8.50 10.97 9.43
N PRO A 19 8.53 11.24 8.11
CA PRO A 19 7.93 10.35 7.14
C PRO A 19 8.59 8.98 7.18
N VAL A 20 7.79 7.94 7.06
CA VAL A 20 8.23 6.54 6.99
C VAL A 20 8.63 6.25 5.55
N VAL A 21 9.90 5.88 5.33
CA VAL A 21 10.42 5.60 3.99
C VAL A 21 11.12 4.24 3.98
N TYR A 22 10.79 3.42 2.99
CA TYR A 22 11.43 2.13 2.76
C TYR A 22 11.56 1.83 1.27
N ARG A 23 12.55 1.00 0.93
CA ARG A 23 12.77 0.53 -0.44
C ARG A 23 12.55 -0.96 -0.52
N VAL A 24 11.90 -1.40 -1.59
CA VAL A 24 11.76 -2.80 -1.94
C VAL A 24 12.36 -3.06 -3.31
N ASP A 25 12.93 -4.24 -3.50
CA ASP A 25 13.53 -4.63 -4.78
C ASP A 25 12.55 -5.30 -5.74
N GLY A 26 13.04 -5.69 -6.92
CA GLY A 26 12.28 -6.44 -7.91
C GLY A 26 11.74 -7.80 -7.44
N GLN A 27 12.18 -8.31 -6.28
CA GLN A 27 11.66 -9.53 -5.64
C GLN A 27 10.74 -9.22 -4.45
N ASP A 28 10.28 -7.96 -4.33
CA ASP A 28 9.46 -7.44 -3.24
C ASP A 28 10.13 -7.55 -1.86
N ARG A 29 11.47 -7.58 -1.79
CA ARG A 29 12.20 -7.64 -0.51
C ARG A 29 12.61 -6.26 -0.05
N ILE A 30 12.41 -5.98 1.24
CA ILE A 30 12.82 -4.70 1.83
C ILE A 30 14.35 -4.62 1.84
N GLN A 31 14.93 -3.60 1.19
CA GLN A 31 16.38 -3.39 1.14
C GLN A 31 16.86 -2.24 2.03
N PHE A 32 15.95 -1.35 2.39
CA PHE A 32 16.25 -0.16 3.18
C PHE A 32 15.00 0.30 3.93
N VAL A 33 15.21 0.81 5.14
CA VAL A 33 14.24 1.58 5.91
C VAL A 33 14.93 2.81 6.50
N ASN A 34 14.21 3.92 6.63
CA ASN A 34 14.75 5.14 7.23
C ASN A 34 14.53 5.21 8.75
N GLU A 35 14.97 6.31 9.36
CA GLU A 35 14.74 6.55 10.80
C GLU A 35 13.25 6.72 11.13
N GLY A 36 12.45 7.31 10.23
CA GLY A 36 11.00 7.44 10.43
C GLY A 36 10.31 6.08 10.56
N TRP A 37 10.73 5.07 9.79
CA TRP A 37 10.27 3.69 9.95
C TRP A 37 10.59 3.14 11.34
N ARG A 38 11.80 3.38 11.85
CA ARG A 38 12.21 2.90 13.18
C ARG A 38 11.37 3.50 14.30
N VAL A 39 11.14 4.81 14.23
CA VAL A 39 10.25 5.52 15.16
C VAL A 39 8.83 4.95 15.06
N PHE A 40 8.30 4.81 13.85
CA PHE A 40 6.97 4.26 13.62
C PHE A 40 6.82 2.82 14.14
N ALA A 41 7.79 1.94 13.89
CA ALA A 41 7.76 0.56 14.38
C ALA A 41 7.75 0.51 15.92
N ALA A 42 8.61 1.31 16.57
CA ALA A 42 8.66 1.40 18.03
C ALA A 42 7.34 1.90 18.64
N GLU A 43 6.64 2.82 17.98
CA GLU A 43 5.32 3.31 18.42
C GLU A 43 4.20 2.28 18.27
N ASN A 44 4.37 1.24 17.44
CA ASN A 44 3.36 0.20 17.22
C ASN A 44 3.66 -1.08 18.01
N ASP A 45 4.45 -0.98 19.09
CA ASP A 45 4.88 -2.09 19.96
C ASP A 45 5.49 -3.26 19.19
N ASP A 46 6.13 -2.96 18.07
CA ASP A 46 6.81 -3.97 17.29
C ASP A 46 8.07 -4.42 18.03
N GLN A 47 8.14 -5.72 18.35
CA GLN A 47 9.29 -6.31 19.05
C GLN A 47 10.49 -6.51 18.11
N HIS A 48 10.30 -6.26 16.81
CA HIS A 48 11.33 -6.42 15.80
C HIS A 48 12.16 -5.15 15.66
N SER A 49 13.46 -5.34 15.46
CA SER A 49 14.36 -4.28 15.02
C SER A 49 14.11 -3.99 13.53
N ALA A 50 14.49 -2.79 13.08
CA ALA A 50 14.46 -2.45 11.64
C ALA A 50 15.23 -3.46 10.78
N GLU A 51 16.30 -4.03 11.35
CA GLU A 51 17.15 -5.01 10.71
C GLU A 51 16.43 -6.36 10.47
N ASP A 52 15.40 -6.69 11.25
CA ASP A 52 14.60 -7.91 11.08
C ASP A 52 13.71 -7.86 9.83
N TYR A 53 13.39 -6.66 9.34
CA TYR A 53 12.63 -6.42 8.12
C TYR A 53 13.47 -6.54 6.86
N ILE A 54 14.77 -6.24 6.94
CA ILE A 54 15.65 -6.22 5.77
C ILE A 54 15.79 -7.63 5.17
N GLY A 55 15.62 -7.72 3.85
CA GLY A 55 15.64 -8.95 3.07
C GLY A 55 14.33 -9.75 3.11
N LYS A 56 13.34 -9.34 3.92
CA LYS A 56 12.03 -10.00 4.00
C LYS A 56 11.10 -9.49 2.90
N ASN A 57 10.21 -10.38 2.45
CA ASN A 57 9.20 -10.02 1.48
C ASN A 57 8.15 -9.11 2.14
N ILE A 58 7.88 -7.95 1.55
CA ILE A 58 7.00 -6.94 2.15
C ILE A 58 5.57 -7.44 2.37
N TRP A 59 5.09 -8.33 1.50
CA TRP A 59 3.74 -8.87 1.60
C TRP A 59 3.54 -9.77 2.83
N ALA A 60 4.62 -10.24 3.46
CA ALA A 60 4.55 -11.04 4.68
C ALA A 60 4.11 -10.21 5.92
N PHE A 61 4.16 -8.88 5.82
CA PHE A 61 3.78 -7.95 6.90
C PHE A 61 2.39 -7.34 6.71
N MET A 62 1.66 -7.76 5.69
CA MET A 62 0.27 -7.35 5.46
C MET A 62 -0.66 -8.51 5.81
N ASP A 63 -1.86 -8.21 6.32
CA ASP A 63 -2.86 -9.24 6.60
C ASP A 63 -3.28 -9.94 5.29
N ALA A 64 -2.98 -11.24 5.18
CA ALA A 64 -3.30 -12.05 4.02
C ALA A 64 -4.83 -12.25 3.84
N ALA A 65 -5.61 -12.06 4.90
CA ALA A 65 -7.07 -12.10 4.83
C ALA A 65 -7.67 -10.78 4.30
N ASP A 66 -6.91 -9.68 4.31
CA ASP A 66 -7.34 -8.40 3.78
C ASP A 66 -7.03 -8.28 2.28
N GLY A 67 -8.06 -8.04 1.49
CA GLY A 67 -7.97 -7.74 0.07
C GLY A 67 -7.07 -6.56 -0.29
N ALA A 68 -6.76 -5.68 0.66
CA ALA A 68 -5.80 -4.60 0.49
C ALA A 68 -4.44 -5.07 -0.03
N VAL A 69 -3.92 -6.24 0.41
CA VAL A 69 -2.63 -6.76 -0.07
C VAL A 69 -2.63 -7.01 -1.58
N VAL A 70 -3.77 -7.43 -2.13
CA VAL A 70 -3.95 -7.67 -3.56
C VAL A 70 -3.90 -6.36 -4.33
N LEU A 71 -4.53 -5.30 -3.79
CA LEU A 71 -4.48 -3.97 -4.40
C LEU A 71 -3.04 -3.43 -4.40
N HIS A 72 -2.34 -3.51 -3.27
CA HIS A 72 -0.96 -3.04 -3.18
C HIS A 72 -0.03 -3.77 -4.15
N ARG A 73 -0.19 -5.08 -4.35
CA ARG A 73 0.55 -5.84 -5.37
C ARG A 73 0.30 -5.32 -6.78
N HIS A 74 -0.96 -5.07 -7.13
CA HIS A 74 -1.29 -4.51 -8.45
C HIS A 74 -0.74 -3.10 -8.64
N LEU A 75 -0.77 -2.26 -7.61
CA LEU A 75 -0.17 -0.92 -7.66
C LEU A 75 1.35 -1.00 -7.84
N ALA A 76 2.04 -1.87 -7.09
CA ALA A 76 3.48 -2.09 -7.23
C ALA A 76 3.86 -2.57 -8.64
N GLN A 77 3.12 -3.53 -9.18
CA GLN A 77 3.32 -4.02 -10.55
C GLN A 77 3.12 -2.92 -11.60
N GLU A 78 2.08 -2.11 -11.46
CA GLU A 78 1.82 -0.99 -12.39
C GLU A 78 2.92 0.07 -12.32
N VAL A 79 3.38 0.44 -11.12
CA VAL A 79 4.47 1.40 -10.94
C VAL A 79 5.76 0.88 -11.60
N ARG A 80 6.13 -0.39 -11.40
CA ARG A 80 7.27 -1.01 -12.09
C ARG A 80 7.11 -1.01 -13.61
N ALA A 81 5.93 -1.40 -14.10
CA ALA A 81 5.68 -1.54 -15.53
C ALA A 81 5.65 -0.21 -16.28
N THR A 82 5.22 0.87 -15.61
CA THR A 82 4.93 2.15 -16.28
C THR A 82 5.78 3.32 -15.80
N GLY A 83 6.48 3.19 -14.68
CA GLY A 83 7.16 4.29 -13.99
C GLY A 83 6.22 5.33 -13.38
N ARG A 84 4.90 5.12 -13.44
CA ARG A 84 3.90 6.10 -12.97
C ARG A 84 3.71 5.98 -11.46
N ALA A 85 4.01 7.05 -10.75
CA ALA A 85 3.78 7.13 -9.30
C ALA A 85 2.30 6.94 -8.94
N VAL A 86 2.07 6.26 -7.81
CA VAL A 86 0.76 6.13 -7.18
C VAL A 86 0.76 6.92 -5.88
N PHE A 87 -0.35 7.58 -5.58
CA PHE A 87 -0.62 8.22 -4.30
C PHE A 87 -1.95 7.68 -3.78
N LEU A 88 -1.95 7.15 -2.56
CA LEU A 88 -3.15 6.62 -1.92
C LEU A 88 -3.26 7.10 -0.47
N ARG A 89 -4.49 7.20 0.01
CA ARG A 89 -4.79 7.40 1.43
C ARG A 89 -5.42 6.15 1.98
N PHE A 90 -5.04 5.78 3.19
CA PHE A 90 -5.54 4.58 3.85
C PHE A 90 -5.50 4.77 5.37
N PRO A 91 -6.43 4.16 6.12
CA PRO A 91 -6.39 4.13 7.56
C PRO A 91 -5.34 3.12 8.04
N CYS A 92 -4.71 3.41 9.17
CA CYS A 92 -3.85 2.49 9.89
C CYS A 92 -4.17 2.63 11.37
N ASP A 93 -5.02 1.74 11.87
CA ASP A 93 -5.55 1.82 13.22
C ASP A 93 -4.83 0.81 14.13
N SER A 94 -4.52 1.22 15.35
CA SER A 94 -4.11 0.32 16.44
C SER A 94 -5.28 0.07 17.39
N ILE A 95 -5.03 -0.62 18.50
CA ILE A 95 -6.05 -0.86 19.54
C ILE A 95 -6.55 0.47 20.13
N GLU A 96 -5.67 1.45 20.30
CA GLU A 96 -5.97 2.69 21.04
C GLU A 96 -6.08 3.93 20.13
N ILE A 97 -5.58 3.85 18.89
CA ILE A 97 -5.41 5.01 18.02
C ILE A 97 -5.97 4.71 16.63
N GLU A 98 -6.64 5.71 16.03
CA GLU A 98 -6.94 5.74 14.61
C GLU A 98 -6.00 6.71 13.90
N ARG A 99 -5.40 6.29 12.80
CA ARG A 99 -4.56 7.15 11.95
C ARG A 99 -5.08 7.15 10.53
N ASP A 100 -5.08 8.32 9.91
CA ASP A 100 -5.25 8.45 8.46
C ASP A 100 -3.87 8.74 7.86
N LEU A 101 -3.43 7.89 6.94
CA LEU A 101 -2.10 7.97 6.31
C LEU A 101 -2.22 8.30 4.82
N GLU A 102 -1.17 8.88 4.27
CA GLU A 102 -0.95 8.97 2.83
C GLU A 102 0.33 8.24 2.46
N MET A 103 0.27 7.39 1.44
CA MET A 103 1.41 6.68 0.89
C MET A 103 1.60 7.04 -0.57
N SER A 104 2.85 7.24 -0.96
CA SER A 104 3.28 7.20 -2.35
C SER A 104 4.12 5.97 -2.64
N ILE A 105 3.95 5.44 -3.85
CA ILE A 105 4.75 4.35 -4.41
C ILE A 105 5.42 4.90 -5.67
N LEU A 106 6.74 4.93 -5.66
CA LEU A 106 7.57 5.55 -6.68
C LEU A 106 8.49 4.51 -7.30
N ASP A 107 8.67 4.60 -8.63
CA ASP A 107 9.72 3.85 -9.32
C ASP A 107 11.10 4.40 -8.93
N ALA A 108 12.01 3.50 -8.53
CA ALA A 108 13.38 3.81 -8.17
C ALA A 108 14.40 3.27 -9.19
N GLY A 109 13.92 2.66 -10.28
CA GLY A 109 14.73 2.00 -11.30
C GLY A 109 15.17 0.59 -10.89
N ASN A 110 15.60 -0.21 -11.89
CA ASN A 110 16.00 -1.62 -11.69
C ASN A 110 14.93 -2.50 -11.01
N ASP A 111 13.66 -2.27 -11.31
CA ASP A 111 12.49 -2.90 -10.65
C ASP A 111 12.35 -2.60 -9.14
N ASP A 112 13.16 -1.69 -8.60
CA ASP A 112 13.03 -1.23 -7.22
C ASP A 112 11.88 -0.22 -7.09
N LEU A 113 11.25 -0.23 -5.93
CA LEU A 113 10.23 0.75 -5.54
C LEU A 113 10.64 1.46 -4.26
N VAL A 114 10.32 2.75 -4.18
CA VAL A 114 10.37 3.53 -2.95
C VAL A 114 8.95 3.76 -2.48
N TYR A 115 8.71 3.44 -1.21
CA TYR A 115 7.47 3.74 -0.53
C TYR A 115 7.73 4.87 0.46
N CYS A 116 6.92 5.92 0.39
CA CYS A 116 6.95 7.02 1.35
C CYS A 116 5.57 7.16 1.98
N THR A 117 5.49 7.03 3.29
CA THR A 117 4.24 7.16 4.05
C THR A 117 4.34 8.34 5.00
N ARG A 118 3.32 9.17 5.02
CA ARG A 118 3.18 10.30 5.95
C ARG A 118 1.86 10.22 6.68
N GLN A 119 1.87 10.65 7.92
CA GLN A 119 0.68 10.74 8.76
C GLN A 119 -0.10 12.01 8.41
N LEU A 120 -1.42 11.88 8.22
CA LEU A 120 -2.31 13.01 7.95
C LEU A 120 -3.06 13.46 9.20
N ASP A 121 -3.57 12.49 9.95
CA ASP A 121 -4.41 12.72 11.13
C ASP A 121 -4.23 11.57 12.13
N VAL A 122 -4.38 11.87 13.42
CA VAL A 122 -4.34 10.93 14.52
C VAL A 122 -5.39 11.30 15.56
N ARG A 123 -6.18 10.31 15.97
CA ARG A 123 -7.18 10.51 17.02
C ARG A 123 -7.29 9.27 17.91
N ALA A 124 -7.69 9.50 19.15
CA ALA A 124 -8.01 8.42 20.07
C ALA A 124 -9.14 7.57 19.49
N ARG A 125 -8.96 6.24 19.51
CA ARG A 125 -9.97 5.33 19.00
C ARG A 125 -11.18 5.34 19.93
N VAL A 126 -12.34 5.66 19.38
CA VAL A 126 -13.61 5.46 20.07
C VAL A 126 -14.07 4.05 19.71
N SER A 127 -14.41 3.24 20.72
CA SER A 127 -14.92 1.88 20.48
C SER A 127 -16.18 1.94 19.62
N VAL A 128 -16.05 1.61 18.34
CA VAL A 128 -17.14 1.50 17.37
C VAL A 128 -17.22 0.06 16.87
N GLU A 129 -18.41 -0.37 16.49
CA GLU A 129 -18.62 -1.67 15.85
C GLU A 129 -17.78 -1.74 14.56
N ALA A 130 -17.10 -2.88 14.37
CA ALA A 130 -16.27 -3.06 13.19
C ALA A 130 -17.14 -3.00 11.93
N PRO A 131 -16.75 -2.23 10.89
CA PRO A 131 -17.50 -2.17 9.65
C PRO A 131 -17.55 -3.54 8.97
N ALA A 132 -18.67 -3.84 8.32
CA ALA A 132 -18.82 -5.07 7.54
C ALA A 132 -17.81 -5.09 6.36
N PRO A 133 -17.25 -6.26 6.01
CA PRO A 133 -16.34 -6.37 4.88
C PRO A 133 -16.99 -5.97 3.56
N LYS A 134 -16.21 -5.34 2.67
CA LYS A 134 -16.63 -4.94 1.33
C LYS A 134 -16.19 -5.98 0.30
N PRO A 135 -17.13 -6.62 -0.43
CA PRO A 135 -16.78 -7.56 -1.48
C PRO A 135 -16.38 -6.84 -2.77
N PHE A 136 -15.29 -7.29 -3.37
CA PHE A 136 -14.86 -6.90 -4.70
C PHE A 136 -14.56 -8.13 -5.54
N ASN A 137 -14.85 -8.01 -6.82
CA ASN A 137 -14.54 -9.02 -7.82
C ASN A 137 -13.29 -8.59 -8.58
N LEU A 138 -12.27 -9.43 -8.62
CA LEU A 138 -11.03 -9.20 -9.34
C LEU A 138 -10.93 -10.15 -10.53
N CYS A 139 -10.60 -9.63 -11.70
CA CYS A 139 -10.32 -10.46 -12.85
C CYS A 139 -8.98 -11.17 -12.67
N ARG A 140 -9.02 -12.50 -12.62
CA ARG A 140 -7.83 -13.35 -12.50
C ARG A 140 -6.80 -13.15 -13.62
N SER A 141 -7.25 -12.74 -14.80
CA SER A 141 -6.39 -12.61 -15.98
C SER A 141 -5.73 -11.24 -16.10
N CYS A 142 -6.48 -10.15 -15.91
CA CYS A 142 -5.95 -8.80 -16.11
C CYS A 142 -5.80 -7.97 -14.84
N GLY A 143 -6.20 -8.48 -13.67
CA GLY A 143 -6.17 -7.74 -12.42
C GLY A 143 -7.13 -6.54 -12.35
N LYS A 144 -8.07 -6.41 -13.31
CA LYS A 144 -9.11 -5.39 -13.23
C LYS A 144 -10.12 -5.74 -12.15
N LEU A 145 -10.58 -4.71 -11.45
CA LEU A 145 -11.53 -4.84 -10.36
C LEU A 145 -12.91 -4.32 -10.82
N GLU A 146 -13.95 -5.06 -10.47
CA GLU A 146 -15.33 -4.76 -10.84
C GLU A 146 -15.94 -3.74 -9.88
N THR A 147 -16.57 -2.73 -10.45
CA THR A 147 -17.32 -1.70 -9.73
C THR A 147 -18.71 -1.54 -10.35
N PRO A 148 -19.65 -0.83 -9.70
CA PRO A 148 -20.93 -0.49 -10.33
C PRO A 148 -20.79 0.28 -11.65
N ALA A 149 -19.67 0.98 -11.87
CA ALA A 149 -19.37 1.72 -13.10
C ALA A 149 -18.69 0.85 -14.19
N GLY A 150 -18.38 -0.42 -13.89
CA GLY A 150 -17.68 -1.33 -14.79
C GLY A 150 -16.32 -1.79 -14.26
N TRP A 151 -15.46 -2.23 -15.18
CA TRP A 151 -14.18 -2.87 -14.86
C TRP A 151 -13.01 -1.94 -15.12
N PHE A 152 -12.19 -1.72 -14.10
CA PHE A 152 -11.08 -0.77 -14.14
C PHE A 152 -9.80 -1.39 -13.60
N SER A 153 -8.64 -0.88 -14.02
CA SER A 153 -7.38 -1.24 -13.36
C SER A 153 -7.41 -0.76 -11.90
N VAL A 154 -6.73 -1.46 -11.00
CA VAL A 154 -6.59 -1.01 -9.60
C VAL A 154 -5.99 0.40 -9.55
N PHE A 155 -4.99 0.66 -10.41
CA PHE A 155 -4.38 1.99 -10.55
C PHE A 155 -5.41 3.07 -10.89
N ASP A 156 -6.26 2.86 -11.91
CA ASP A 156 -7.28 3.84 -12.29
C ASP A 156 -8.28 4.08 -11.16
N LEU A 157 -8.65 3.04 -10.42
CA LEU A 157 -9.61 3.16 -9.32
C LEU A 157 -9.06 4.01 -8.18
N ILE A 158 -7.79 3.79 -7.81
CA ILE A 158 -7.12 4.54 -6.74
C ILE A 158 -6.85 5.98 -7.18
N THR A 159 -6.24 6.16 -8.35
CA THR A 159 -5.83 7.51 -8.82
C THR A 159 -7.00 8.41 -9.20
N ARG A 160 -8.16 7.84 -9.54
CA ARG A 160 -9.40 8.59 -9.80
C ARG A 160 -10.33 8.65 -8.58
N ALA A 161 -9.89 8.16 -7.42
CA ALA A 161 -10.68 8.08 -6.19
C ALA A 161 -12.06 7.42 -6.37
N LEU A 162 -12.13 6.39 -7.23
CA LEU A 162 -13.34 5.59 -7.47
C LEU A 162 -13.51 4.48 -6.42
N ILE A 163 -12.42 4.10 -5.76
CA ILE A 163 -12.43 3.29 -4.54
C ILE A 163 -11.56 3.99 -3.50
N THR A 164 -11.95 3.86 -2.23
CA THR A 164 -11.16 4.31 -1.08
C THR A 164 -10.69 3.11 -0.29
N MET A 165 -9.42 3.09 0.08
CA MET A 165 -8.94 2.20 1.14
C MET A 165 -9.41 2.81 2.45
N ASP A 166 -10.52 2.30 2.98
CA ASP A 166 -11.07 2.75 4.25
C ASP A 166 -11.09 1.61 5.28
N ARG A 167 -11.69 1.87 6.44
CA ARG A 167 -11.63 0.97 7.60
C ARG A 167 -12.42 -0.32 7.41
N ALA A 168 -13.25 -0.41 6.36
CA ALA A 168 -13.96 -1.64 6.03
C ALA A 168 -12.99 -2.63 5.36
N PRO A 169 -12.78 -3.83 5.94
CA PRO A 169 -11.92 -4.84 5.33
C PRO A 169 -12.37 -5.15 3.91
N MET A 170 -11.43 -5.33 2.99
CA MET A 170 -11.77 -5.72 1.63
C MET A 170 -11.74 -7.24 1.51
N THR A 171 -12.70 -7.80 0.79
CA THR A 171 -12.70 -9.21 0.43
C THR A 171 -12.64 -9.30 -1.09
N ILE A 172 -11.67 -10.05 -1.61
CA ILE A 172 -11.48 -10.22 -3.05
C ILE A 172 -11.95 -11.62 -3.45
N ALA A 173 -12.90 -11.67 -4.38
CA ALA A 173 -13.26 -12.89 -5.09
C ALA A 173 -12.64 -12.88 -6.50
N GLU A 174 -12.01 -13.97 -6.90
CA GLU A 174 -11.51 -14.12 -8.27
C GLU A 174 -12.65 -14.43 -9.24
N THR A 175 -12.66 -13.74 -10.37
CA THR A 175 -13.62 -13.92 -11.47
C THR A 175 -12.93 -13.59 -12.81
N THR A 176 -13.69 -13.52 -13.90
CA THR A 176 -13.18 -13.19 -15.23
C THR A 176 -13.94 -12.00 -15.81
N TYR A 177 -13.22 -10.91 -16.07
CA TYR A 177 -13.73 -9.78 -16.83
C TYR A 177 -14.15 -10.26 -18.23
N PRO A 178 -15.38 -9.98 -18.71
CA PRO A 178 -15.82 -10.46 -20.02
C PRO A 178 -14.93 -10.04 -21.20
N GLY A 179 -14.20 -8.92 -21.08
CA GLY A 179 -13.23 -8.47 -22.09
C GLY A 179 -11.88 -9.17 -22.03
N CYS A 180 -11.57 -9.88 -20.93
CA CYS A 180 -10.56 -10.92 -20.93
C CYS A 180 -11.19 -12.12 -21.62
N SER A 181 -11.05 -12.21 -22.94
CA SER A 181 -11.34 -13.45 -23.66
C SER A 181 -10.69 -14.60 -22.88
N ALA A 182 -11.39 -15.73 -22.72
CA ALA A 182 -10.98 -16.92 -21.95
C ALA A 182 -9.72 -17.63 -22.50
N ALA A 183 -8.76 -16.87 -23.02
CA ALA A 183 -7.55 -17.31 -23.68
C ALA A 183 -6.38 -17.22 -22.70
N SER A 184 -5.89 -18.41 -22.37
CA SER A 184 -4.53 -18.74 -21.95
C SER A 184 -4.26 -18.68 -20.45
N ARG A 185 -4.38 -19.86 -19.83
CA ARG A 185 -3.49 -20.29 -18.75
C ARG A 185 -2.05 -19.93 -19.14
N VAL A 186 -1.43 -18.99 -18.45
CA VAL A 186 0.02 -18.80 -18.52
C VAL A 186 0.64 -19.77 -17.53
N GLY A 187 1.41 -20.70 -18.11
CA GLY A 187 2.43 -21.59 -17.57
C GLY A 187 2.62 -21.75 -16.06
N GLU A 188 2.60 -23.03 -15.67
CA GLU A 188 3.36 -23.61 -14.54
C GLU A 188 4.82 -23.12 -14.46
#